data_AF-A0A349YRJ2-F1
#
_entry.id   AF-A0A349YRJ2-F1
#
_cell.length_a   1.000
_cell.length_b   1.000
_cell.length_c   1.000
_cell.angle_alpha   90.00
_cell.angle_beta   90.00
_cell.angle_gamma   90.00
#
_symmetry.space_group_name_H-M   'P 1'
#
loop_
_entity.id
_entity.type
_entity.pdbx_description
1 polymer ?
#
loop_
_entity_poly.entity_id
_entity_poly.type
_entity_poly.pdbx_seq_one_letter_code
_entity_poly.pdbx_strand_id
1 'polypeptide(L)'
;MALAQSLGMPAYIYENHYSKNDPEKIRYRVEFEPLKELVDKIVCQKKVNHYIPSSPVLPTAQVKVREVSTIDYSGFSYDVETESDHFEVSGIYSHNCRSGLSPWKDENGNYKFYGRFNKGVVTINLVDVALSSQKDTAKFWKIFDERLELCYKALLCRYERLKGTPSDVAPILWQHGAIARLEKGEPIDKYLTGGYSTISLGYAGLWECVYYMTGSKLTEEVGRNFGLEVMQHMNKKCDEWNERCNLGFGIYGTPLESTVYKFAKCLQNRFGTIQGVTDKNYITNSYHTHVTESIDAFSKLHAESAFQSLSTGGAISYVEVPNLTNNIDAVLMIMKYIYENIMYAELNTKSDYCQVCGFDGEIQIVEDDNKKLIWKCPNCGNTDENKLNVARRTCGYIGSNFWNQGRTQEIKERVVHLGDNE
;
A
#
# COMPACT_ATOMS: atom_id res chain seq x y z
N MET A 1 6.29 -18.02 6.47
CA MET A 1 7.38 -18.98 6.19
C MET A 1 8.41 -19.01 7.30
N ALA A 2 9.20 -17.96 7.52
CA ALA A 2 10.19 -17.90 8.60
C ALA A 2 9.58 -18.25 9.98
N LEU A 3 8.41 -17.67 10.30
CA LEU A 3 7.67 -17.99 11.52
C LEU A 3 7.20 -19.46 11.59
N ALA A 4 6.76 -20.06 10.48
CA ALA A 4 6.31 -21.46 10.46
C ALA A 4 7.50 -22.43 10.61
N GLN A 5 8.58 -22.22 9.85
CA GLN A 5 9.82 -23.01 9.94
C GLN A 5 10.41 -22.95 11.37
N SER A 6 10.34 -21.78 12.01
CA SER A 6 10.84 -21.59 13.37
C SER A 6 10.07 -22.34 14.46
N LEU A 7 8.81 -22.67 14.20
CA LEU A 7 7.96 -23.46 15.11
C LEU A 7 8.08 -24.96 14.84
N GLY A 8 9.08 -25.38 14.05
CA GLY A 8 9.23 -26.77 13.61
C GLY A 8 8.15 -27.22 12.63
N MET A 9 7.40 -26.28 12.05
CA MET A 9 6.33 -26.62 11.12
C MET A 9 6.92 -26.95 9.75
N PRO A 10 6.38 -27.98 9.05
CA PRO A 10 6.71 -28.25 7.67
C PRO A 10 6.29 -27.07 6.79
N ALA A 11 7.24 -26.18 6.53
CA ALA A 11 7.11 -25.07 5.60
C ALA A 11 8.16 -25.26 4.51
N TYR A 12 7.72 -25.89 3.43
CA TYR A 12 8.59 -26.28 2.32
C TYR A 12 8.56 -25.22 1.24
N ILE A 13 9.75 -24.86 0.77
CA ILE A 13 9.93 -24.20 -0.52
C ILE A 13 10.28 -25.32 -1.49
N TYR A 14 9.45 -25.52 -2.51
CA TYR A 14 9.80 -26.43 -3.59
C TYR A 14 9.70 -25.73 -4.94
N GLU A 15 10.55 -26.16 -5.86
CA GLU A 15 10.51 -25.74 -7.25
C GLU A 15 9.16 -26.15 -7.86
N ASN A 16 8.47 -25.17 -8.42
CA ASN A 16 7.14 -25.34 -8.98
C ASN A 16 7.21 -25.18 -10.51
N HIS A 17 7.33 -26.29 -11.22
CA HIS A 17 7.29 -26.33 -12.69
C HIS A 17 5.84 -26.34 -13.19
N TYR A 18 5.17 -25.19 -13.18
CA TYR A 18 3.88 -25.03 -13.86
C TYR A 18 3.94 -23.89 -14.89
N SER A 19 4.37 -24.21 -16.12
CA SER A 19 3.60 -24.01 -17.35
C SER A 19 4.39 -24.54 -18.57
N LYS A 20 3.69 -25.04 -19.60
CA LYS A 20 4.28 -25.44 -20.89
C LYS A 20 4.99 -24.29 -21.65
N ASN A 21 4.76 -23.04 -21.25
CA ASN A 21 5.16 -21.86 -22.02
C ASN A 21 6.57 -21.36 -21.70
N ASP A 22 7.17 -21.79 -20.58
CA ASP A 22 8.54 -21.41 -20.21
C ASP A 22 9.12 -22.43 -19.20
N PRO A 23 9.66 -23.57 -19.69
CA PRO A 23 10.15 -24.64 -18.83
C PRO A 23 11.43 -24.31 -18.05
N GLU A 24 12.14 -23.23 -18.40
CA GLU A 24 13.38 -22.82 -17.70
C GLU A 24 13.12 -21.84 -16.55
N LYS A 25 11.90 -21.33 -16.41
CA LYS A 25 11.55 -20.38 -15.35
C LYS A 25 11.35 -21.07 -14.01
N ILE A 26 12.36 -21.02 -13.14
CA ILE A 26 12.28 -21.50 -11.76
C ILE A 26 11.30 -20.63 -10.96
N ARG A 27 10.29 -21.26 -10.36
CA ARG A 27 9.32 -20.64 -9.45
C ARG A 27 9.30 -21.41 -8.14
N TYR A 28 8.95 -20.74 -7.05
CA TYR A 28 8.89 -21.34 -5.72
C TYR A 28 7.45 -21.35 -5.19
N ARG A 29 6.97 -22.48 -4.68
CA ARG A 29 5.69 -22.58 -3.93
C ARG A 29 6.00 -22.74 -2.45
N VAL A 30 5.25 -22.03 -1.62
CA VAL A 30 5.35 -22.08 -0.15
C VAL A 30 4.03 -22.64 0.39
N GLU A 31 4.09 -23.74 1.14
CA GLU A 31 2.94 -24.36 1.81
C GLU A 31 3.19 -24.51 3.31
N PHE A 32 2.17 -24.29 4.13
CA PHE A 32 2.15 -24.63 5.56
C PHE A 32 0.70 -24.79 6.06
N GLU A 33 0.46 -25.69 7.01
CA GLU A 33 -0.85 -25.84 7.68
C GLU A 33 -0.95 -24.90 8.89
N PRO A 34 -2.03 -24.12 9.07
CA PRO A 34 -2.21 -23.28 10.25
C PRO A 34 -2.57 -24.13 11.48
N LEU A 35 -1.65 -24.24 12.45
CA LEU A 35 -1.88 -24.92 13.73
C LEU A 35 -2.30 -23.93 14.84
N LYS A 36 -3.02 -24.44 15.84
CA LYS A 36 -3.52 -23.65 16.99
C LYS A 36 -2.42 -22.90 17.74
N GLU A 37 -1.23 -23.48 17.87
CA GLU A 37 -0.07 -22.85 18.52
C GLU A 37 0.47 -21.61 17.77
N LEU A 38 0.36 -21.60 16.43
CA LEU A 38 0.68 -20.43 15.62
C LEU A 38 -0.35 -19.32 15.87
N VAL A 39 -1.63 -19.69 15.93
CA VAL A 39 -2.74 -18.75 16.20
C VAL A 39 -2.60 -18.17 17.60
N ASP A 40 -2.39 -18.99 18.63
CA ASP A 40 -2.29 -18.56 20.03
C ASP A 40 -1.11 -17.58 20.27
N LYS A 41 -0.02 -17.70 19.49
CA LYS A 41 1.11 -16.75 19.53
C LYS A 41 0.86 -15.41 18.82
N ILE A 42 -0.14 -15.35 17.95
CA ILE A 42 -0.50 -14.15 17.16
C ILE A 42 -1.70 -13.41 17.79
N VAL A 43 -2.36 -13.97 18.80
CA VAL A 43 -3.55 -13.37 19.45
C VAL A 43 -3.18 -12.13 20.30
N CYS A 44 -3.92 -11.03 20.12
CA CYS A 44 -3.78 -9.80 20.91
C CYS A 44 -5.04 -9.58 21.72
N GLN A 45 -4.88 -9.55 23.04
CA GLN A 45 -5.99 -9.35 23.96
C GLN A 45 -6.70 -8.01 23.72
N LYS A 46 -5.98 -6.95 23.35
CA LYS A 46 -6.58 -5.64 23.05
C LYS A 46 -7.52 -5.74 21.83
N LYS A 47 -7.13 -6.42 20.76
CA LYS A 47 -7.99 -6.60 19.57
C LYS A 47 -9.16 -7.55 19.84
N VAL A 48 -8.95 -8.61 20.61
CA VAL A 48 -10.03 -9.51 21.08
C VAL A 48 -11.07 -8.72 21.88
N ASN A 49 -10.63 -7.85 22.77
CA ASN A 49 -11.54 -7.05 23.60
C ASN A 49 -12.34 -6.00 22.81
N HIS A 50 -11.84 -5.57 21.65
CA HIS A 50 -12.52 -4.63 20.74
C HIS A 50 -13.14 -5.32 19.52
N TYR A 51 -13.11 -6.65 19.49
CA TYR A 51 -13.72 -7.44 18.44
C TYR A 51 -15.23 -7.36 18.58
N ILE A 52 -15.90 -6.87 17.53
CA ILE A 52 -17.36 -6.93 17.43
C ILE A 52 -17.67 -8.26 16.75
N PRO A 53 -18.39 -9.19 17.40
CA PRO A 53 -18.79 -10.43 16.77
C PRO A 53 -19.66 -10.12 15.53
N SER A 54 -19.13 -10.38 14.33
CA SER A 54 -19.98 -10.71 13.18
C SER A 54 -20.37 -12.18 13.32
N SER A 55 -21.61 -12.54 13.00
CA SER A 55 -22.01 -13.95 12.93
C SER A 55 -21.19 -14.61 11.83
N PRO A 56 -20.22 -15.49 12.14
CA PRO A 56 -19.53 -16.19 11.08
C PRO A 56 -20.53 -17.15 10.44
N VAL A 57 -20.69 -17.08 9.12
CA VAL A 57 -21.27 -18.20 8.38
C VAL A 57 -20.29 -19.35 8.53
N LEU A 58 -20.71 -20.39 9.25
CA LEU A 58 -19.93 -21.60 9.46
C LEU A 58 -19.47 -22.21 8.12
N PRO A 59 -18.30 -22.87 8.05
CA PRO A 59 -17.76 -23.46 6.82
C PRO A 59 -18.49 -24.76 6.41
N THR A 60 -19.81 -24.78 6.53
CA THR A 60 -20.68 -25.93 6.18
C THR A 60 -21.58 -25.65 4.98
N ALA A 61 -21.37 -24.55 4.25
CA ALA A 61 -22.19 -24.21 3.08
C ALA A 61 -22.12 -25.34 2.03
N GLN A 62 -23.26 -25.98 1.77
CA GLN A 62 -23.41 -26.92 0.66
C GLN A 62 -23.72 -26.14 -0.61
N VAL A 63 -22.81 -26.20 -1.58
CA VAL A 63 -23.00 -25.56 -2.90
C VAL A 63 -23.79 -26.51 -3.80
N LYS A 64 -24.82 -26.00 -4.46
CA LYS A 64 -25.59 -26.73 -5.48
C LYS A 64 -25.53 -26.00 -6.81
N VAL A 65 -25.00 -26.67 -7.84
CA VAL A 65 -25.00 -26.16 -9.22
C VAL A 65 -26.45 -26.14 -9.72
N ARG A 66 -26.98 -24.95 -10.04
CA ARG A 66 -28.34 -24.77 -10.58
C ARG A 66 -28.43 -25.02 -12.08
N GLU A 67 -27.44 -24.55 -12.82
CA GLU A 67 -27.42 -24.61 -14.28
C GLU A 67 -25.97 -24.64 -14.78
N VAL A 68 -25.72 -25.40 -15.84
CA VAL A 68 -24.43 -25.44 -16.54
C VAL A 68 -24.67 -24.93 -17.95
N SER A 69 -24.26 -23.70 -18.23
CA SER A 69 -24.31 -23.12 -19.56
C SER A 69 -23.08 -23.59 -20.35
N THR A 70 -23.26 -24.48 -21.33
CA THR A 70 -22.19 -24.86 -22.25
C THR A 70 -21.92 -23.72 -23.23
N ILE A 71 -20.77 -23.07 -23.07
CA ILE A 71 -20.26 -22.05 -23.98
C ILE A 71 -19.26 -22.74 -24.91
N ASP A 72 -19.40 -22.57 -26.22
CA ASP A 72 -18.53 -23.20 -27.23
C ASP A 72 -17.19 -22.44 -27.33
N TYR A 73 -16.42 -22.48 -26.25
CA TYR A 73 -15.07 -21.94 -26.12
C TYR A 73 -14.27 -22.88 -25.22
N SER A 74 -13.04 -23.23 -25.59
CA SER A 74 -12.22 -24.17 -24.82
C SER A 74 -11.72 -23.53 -23.50
N GLY A 75 -12.53 -23.65 -22.46
CA GLY A 75 -12.19 -23.29 -21.08
C GLY A 75 -13.33 -23.64 -20.12
N PHE A 76 -13.01 -24.20 -18.96
CA PHE A 76 -14.01 -24.44 -17.91
C PHE A 76 -14.21 -23.14 -17.11
N SER A 77 -15.47 -22.69 -17.02
CA SER A 77 -15.92 -21.66 -16.08
C SER A 77 -16.97 -22.28 -15.17
N TYR A 78 -16.85 -22.09 -13.86
CA TYR A 78 -17.83 -22.54 -12.88
C TYR A 78 -18.37 -21.30 -12.16
N ASP A 79 -19.68 -21.14 -12.16
CA ASP A 79 -20.38 -20.14 -11.34
C ASP A 79 -20.75 -20.82 -10.02
N VAL A 80 -20.21 -20.32 -8.91
CA VAL A 80 -20.35 -20.92 -7.56
C VAL A 80 -21.13 -19.93 -6.71
N GLU A 81 -22.30 -20.33 -6.23
CA GLU A 81 -23.06 -19.56 -5.25
C GLU A 81 -22.85 -20.19 -3.86
N THR A 82 -22.43 -19.37 -2.90
CA THR A 82 -22.34 -19.76 -1.48
C THR A 82 -23.65 -19.41 -0.78
N GLU A 83 -23.97 -20.01 0.37
CA GLU A 83 -25.11 -19.56 1.20
C GLU A 83 -24.98 -18.09 1.67
N SER A 84 -23.86 -17.42 1.35
CA SER A 84 -23.52 -16.08 1.82
C SER A 84 -22.81 -15.16 0.83
N ASP A 85 -22.99 -15.15 -0.50
CA ASP A 85 -22.31 -14.22 -1.46
C ASP A 85 -20.76 -14.08 -1.41
N HIS A 86 -20.07 -14.54 -0.36
CA HIS A 86 -18.68 -14.26 0.02
C HIS A 86 -18.23 -15.13 1.22
N PHE A 87 -16.91 -15.32 1.33
CA PHE A 87 -16.25 -15.94 2.48
C PHE A 87 -15.79 -14.84 3.45
N GLU A 88 -16.31 -14.78 4.68
CA GLU A 88 -15.85 -13.80 5.68
C GLU A 88 -14.52 -14.22 6.32
N VAL A 89 -13.48 -13.38 6.19
CA VAL A 89 -12.23 -13.50 6.95
C VAL A 89 -12.02 -12.18 7.69
N SER A 90 -12.51 -12.11 8.92
CA SER A 90 -12.57 -10.87 9.72
C SER A 90 -11.20 -10.19 9.88
N GLY A 91 -11.03 -8.99 9.30
CA GLY A 91 -9.80 -8.20 9.33
C GLY A 91 -9.85 -6.87 8.56
N ILE A 92 -8.71 -6.19 8.40
CA ILE A 92 -8.57 -4.98 7.58
C ILE A 92 -8.55 -5.41 6.11
N TYR A 93 -9.54 -4.97 5.33
CA TYR A 93 -9.62 -5.28 3.91
C TYR A 93 -8.98 -4.17 3.08
N SER A 94 -7.84 -4.50 2.46
CA SER A 94 -7.16 -3.64 1.49
C SER A 94 -7.46 -4.13 0.07
N HIS A 95 -7.89 -3.22 -0.80
CA HIS A 95 -7.91 -3.46 -2.24
C HIS A 95 -6.52 -3.19 -2.83
N ASN A 96 -6.01 -4.17 -3.55
CA ASN A 96 -4.66 -4.16 -4.15
C ASN A 96 -3.59 -3.86 -3.08
N CYS A 97 -2.71 -2.88 -3.31
CA CYS A 97 -1.59 -2.60 -2.42
C CYS A 97 -2.05 -2.24 -0.98
N ARG A 98 -2.95 -1.25 -0.88
CA ARG A 98 -3.26 -0.58 0.40
C ARG A 98 -4.53 0.28 0.40
N SER A 99 -5.44 0.17 -0.57
CA SER A 99 -6.66 1.01 -0.57
C SER A 99 -7.65 0.46 0.45
N GLY A 100 -7.92 1.22 1.50
CA GLY A 100 -8.89 0.86 2.53
C GLY A 100 -10.29 1.28 2.11
N LEU A 101 -11.27 0.38 2.27
CA LEU A 101 -12.67 0.76 2.21
C LEU A 101 -13.14 1.28 3.57
N SER A 102 -13.84 2.41 3.58
CA SER A 102 -14.58 2.82 4.76
C SER A 102 -15.63 1.76 5.12
N PRO A 103 -15.88 1.52 6.42
CA PRO A 103 -16.95 0.62 6.84
C PRO A 103 -18.29 1.07 6.24
N TRP A 104 -19.03 0.13 5.68
CA TRP A 104 -20.34 0.37 5.08
C TRP A 104 -21.26 -0.78 5.45
N LYS A 105 -22.54 -0.47 5.69
CA LYS A 105 -23.55 -1.46 6.06
C LYS A 105 -24.60 -1.58 4.98
N ASP A 106 -25.03 -2.80 4.71
CA ASP A 106 -26.15 -3.07 3.83
C ASP A 106 -27.49 -2.69 4.49
N GLU A 107 -28.58 -2.88 3.74
CA GLU A 107 -29.95 -2.62 4.21
C GLU A 107 -30.37 -3.46 5.42
N ASN A 108 -29.68 -4.57 5.69
CA ASN A 108 -29.90 -5.43 6.85
C ASN A 108 -29.01 -5.04 8.05
N GLY A 109 -28.18 -4.00 7.92
CA GLY A 109 -27.27 -3.52 8.96
C GLY A 109 -25.96 -4.30 9.07
N ASN A 110 -25.67 -5.22 8.14
CA ASN A 110 -24.46 -6.03 8.12
C ASN A 110 -23.33 -5.29 7.40
N TYR A 111 -22.10 -5.42 7.90
CA TYR A 111 -20.94 -4.84 7.22
C TYR A 111 -20.68 -5.54 5.88
N LYS A 112 -20.49 -4.77 4.82
CA LYS A 112 -20.12 -5.29 3.49
C LYS A 112 -18.77 -4.73 3.05
N PHE A 113 -17.88 -5.63 2.66
CA PHE A 113 -16.55 -5.32 2.13
C PHE A 113 -16.34 -5.93 0.75
N TYR A 114 -16.69 -7.21 0.55
CA TYR A 114 -16.62 -7.86 -0.75
C TYR A 114 -17.61 -7.28 -1.75
N GLY A 115 -17.19 -7.26 -3.03
CA GLY A 115 -17.95 -6.66 -4.12
C GLY A 115 -18.02 -5.14 -4.07
N ARG A 116 -17.30 -4.46 -3.17
CA ARG A 116 -17.12 -3.01 -3.18
C ARG A 116 -15.83 -2.63 -3.91
N PHE A 117 -15.71 -1.36 -4.32
CA PHE A 117 -14.61 -0.90 -5.18
C PHE A 117 -14.27 0.57 -4.93
N ASN A 118 -13.14 1.01 -5.49
CA ASN A 118 -12.69 2.40 -5.49
C ASN A 118 -12.80 3.00 -6.90
N LYS A 119 -13.33 4.23 -7.00
CA LYS A 119 -13.56 4.94 -8.29
C LYS A 119 -12.32 5.62 -8.85
N GLY A 120 -11.23 5.64 -8.10
CA GLY A 120 -9.94 6.20 -8.51
C GLY A 120 -9.37 7.19 -7.52
N VAL A 121 -8.18 7.67 -7.88
CA VAL A 121 -7.31 8.49 -7.03
C VAL A 121 -6.94 9.78 -7.75
N VAL A 122 -6.92 10.89 -7.01
CA VAL A 122 -6.23 12.14 -7.39
C VAL A 122 -5.32 12.52 -6.24
N THR A 123 -4.03 12.71 -6.51
CA THR A 123 -3.02 12.90 -5.47
C THR A 123 -2.58 14.37 -5.40
N ILE A 124 -2.73 14.98 -4.23
CA ILE A 124 -2.16 16.29 -3.93
C ILE A 124 -0.67 16.18 -3.61
N ASN A 125 0.13 17.10 -4.15
CA ASN A 125 1.54 17.24 -3.80
C ASN A 125 1.67 18.24 -2.64
N LEU A 126 1.87 17.75 -1.41
CA LEU A 126 1.92 18.60 -0.23
C LEU A 126 3.17 19.51 -0.22
N VAL A 127 4.26 19.07 -0.84
CA VAL A 127 5.49 19.88 -0.98
C VAL A 127 5.22 21.12 -1.83
N ASP A 128 4.43 20.98 -2.91
CA ASP A 128 4.01 22.12 -3.74
C ASP A 128 3.16 23.14 -2.96
N VAL A 129 2.33 22.66 -2.01
CA VAL A 129 1.59 23.48 -1.03
C VAL A 129 2.53 24.29 -0.16
N ALA A 130 3.46 23.62 0.50
CA ALA A 130 4.45 24.24 1.36
C ALA A 130 5.32 25.26 0.60
N LEU A 131 5.91 24.88 -0.53
CA LEU A 131 6.81 25.76 -1.29
C LEU A 131 6.09 27.00 -1.85
N SER A 132 4.84 26.85 -2.27
CA SER A 132 4.06 28.00 -2.79
C SER A 132 3.66 29.00 -1.71
N SER A 133 3.61 28.58 -0.45
CA SER A 133 3.30 29.48 0.66
C SER A 133 4.48 30.37 1.05
N GLN A 134 5.71 30.00 0.65
CA GLN A 134 6.95 30.68 1.06
C GLN A 134 7.10 30.74 2.59
N LYS A 135 6.71 29.66 3.29
CA LYS A 135 6.72 29.53 4.77
C LYS A 135 5.72 30.43 5.51
N ASP A 136 4.81 31.08 4.81
CA ASP A 136 3.72 31.82 5.42
C ASP A 136 2.55 30.87 5.73
N THR A 137 2.26 30.68 7.03
CA THR A 137 1.23 29.74 7.50
C THR A 137 -0.17 30.12 6.99
N ALA A 138 -0.51 31.40 6.93
CA ALA A 138 -1.83 31.82 6.44
C ALA A 138 -1.97 31.56 4.94
N LYS A 139 -0.92 31.84 4.16
CA LYS A 139 -0.89 31.49 2.72
C LYS A 139 -0.90 29.99 2.51
N PHE A 140 -0.23 29.21 3.36
CA PHE A 140 -0.22 27.75 3.28
C PHE A 140 -1.64 27.19 3.31
N TRP A 141 -2.42 27.53 4.34
CA TRP A 141 -3.79 27.02 4.49
C TRP A 141 -4.71 27.48 3.35
N LYS A 142 -4.59 28.74 2.91
CA LYS A 142 -5.35 29.24 1.76
C LYS A 142 -5.05 28.47 0.47
N ILE A 143 -3.77 28.31 0.14
CA ILE A 143 -3.32 27.60 -1.05
C ILE A 143 -3.67 26.10 -0.95
N PHE A 144 -3.62 25.53 0.25
CA PHE A 144 -4.00 24.16 0.49
C PHE A 144 -5.46 23.92 0.14
N ASP A 145 -6.37 24.77 0.65
CA ASP A 145 -7.80 24.71 0.32
C ASP A 145 -8.06 24.88 -1.18
N GLU A 146 -7.40 25.84 -1.84
CA GLU A 146 -7.53 26.03 -3.29
C GLU A 146 -7.18 24.76 -4.08
N ARG A 147 -6.12 24.05 -3.66
CA ARG A 147 -5.68 22.81 -4.30
C ARG A 147 -6.52 21.60 -3.94
N LEU A 148 -7.03 21.53 -2.71
CA LEU A 148 -7.98 20.50 -2.30
C LEU A 148 -9.28 20.61 -3.12
N GLU A 149 -9.79 21.83 -3.33
CA GLU A 149 -10.95 22.05 -4.19
C GLU A 149 -10.68 21.70 -5.67
N LEU A 150 -9.46 21.90 -6.17
CA LEU A 150 -9.08 21.42 -7.50
C LEU A 150 -9.08 19.88 -7.55
N CYS A 151 -8.52 19.22 -6.52
CA CYS A 151 -8.54 17.76 -6.42
C CYS A 151 -9.98 17.23 -6.36
N TYR A 152 -10.86 17.87 -5.59
CA TYR A 152 -12.28 17.54 -5.52
C TYR A 152 -12.96 17.61 -6.90
N LYS A 153 -12.75 18.70 -7.65
CA LYS A 153 -13.29 18.83 -9.02
C LYS A 153 -12.79 17.72 -9.94
N ALA A 154 -11.51 17.36 -9.86
CA ALA A 154 -10.95 16.27 -10.64
C ALA A 154 -11.53 14.89 -10.27
N LEU A 155 -11.76 14.65 -8.97
CA LEU A 155 -12.41 13.44 -8.47
C LEU A 155 -13.88 13.37 -8.92
N LEU A 156 -14.61 14.48 -8.87
CA LEU A 156 -15.98 14.55 -9.38
C LEU A 156 -16.05 14.27 -10.87
N CYS A 157 -15.11 14.77 -11.68
CA CYS A 157 -15.07 14.46 -13.11
C CYS A 157 -15.01 12.94 -13.37
N ARG A 158 -14.25 12.20 -12.56
CA ARG A 158 -14.20 10.73 -12.63
C ARG A 158 -15.53 10.08 -12.24
N TYR A 159 -16.18 10.58 -11.19
CA TYR A 159 -17.50 10.10 -10.79
C TYR A 159 -18.55 10.36 -11.89
N GLU A 160 -18.62 11.58 -12.41
CA GLU A 160 -19.57 11.96 -13.47
C GLU A 160 -19.36 11.13 -14.75
N ARG A 161 -18.11 10.77 -15.06
CA ARG A 161 -17.77 9.89 -16.19
C ARG A 161 -18.38 8.48 -16.07
N LEU A 162 -18.63 8.01 -14.84
CA LEU A 162 -19.16 6.66 -14.57
C LEU A 162 -20.70 6.60 -14.56
N LYS A 163 -21.40 7.73 -14.41
CA LYS A 163 -22.86 7.76 -14.36
C LYS A 163 -23.47 7.27 -15.68
N GLY A 164 -24.52 6.47 -15.57
CA GLY A 164 -25.21 5.85 -16.70
C GLY A 164 -24.38 4.76 -17.39
N THR A 165 -23.23 4.34 -16.84
CA THR A 165 -22.46 3.23 -17.41
C THR A 165 -23.26 1.93 -17.29
N PRO A 166 -23.58 1.25 -18.41
CA PRO A 166 -24.35 0.01 -18.37
C PRO A 166 -23.48 -1.15 -17.87
N SER A 167 -24.09 -2.14 -17.23
CA SER A 167 -23.44 -3.34 -16.73
C SER A 167 -22.64 -4.09 -17.82
N ASP A 168 -23.04 -3.97 -19.09
CA ASP A 168 -22.42 -4.60 -20.26
C ASP A 168 -20.95 -4.25 -20.50
N VAL A 169 -20.46 -3.13 -19.95
CA VAL A 169 -19.05 -2.74 -20.16
C VAL A 169 -18.07 -3.71 -19.51
N ALA A 170 -18.50 -4.43 -18.47
CA ALA A 170 -17.72 -5.45 -17.78
C ALA A 170 -18.65 -6.48 -17.10
N PRO A 171 -19.22 -7.42 -17.86
CA PRO A 171 -20.23 -8.37 -17.34
C PRO A 171 -19.73 -9.19 -16.14
N ILE A 172 -18.45 -9.57 -16.11
CA ILE A 172 -17.86 -10.29 -14.96
C ILE A 172 -17.96 -9.48 -13.66
N LEU A 173 -17.78 -8.15 -13.73
CA LEU A 173 -17.89 -7.27 -12.58
C LEU A 173 -19.35 -7.07 -12.18
N TRP A 174 -20.18 -6.72 -13.15
CA TRP A 174 -21.48 -6.14 -12.87
C TRP A 174 -22.65 -7.13 -12.94
N GLN A 175 -22.52 -8.23 -13.68
CA GLN A 175 -23.61 -9.19 -13.95
C GLN A 175 -23.34 -10.56 -13.30
N HIS A 176 -22.08 -11.00 -13.24
CA HIS A 176 -21.71 -12.35 -12.78
C HIS A 176 -21.07 -12.40 -11.37
N GLY A 177 -21.34 -11.39 -10.53
CA GLY A 177 -21.13 -11.51 -9.09
C GLY A 177 -19.76 -11.07 -8.54
N ALA A 178 -18.83 -10.58 -9.36
CA ALA A 178 -17.57 -10.07 -8.79
C ALA A 178 -17.73 -8.73 -8.02
N ILE A 179 -18.67 -7.88 -8.45
CA ILE A 179 -19.11 -6.68 -7.71
C ILE A 179 -20.61 -6.76 -7.42
N ALA A 180 -21.39 -7.11 -8.43
CA ALA A 180 -22.84 -7.18 -8.36
C ALA A 180 -23.40 -8.23 -9.34
N ARG A 181 -24.71 -8.48 -9.25
CA ARG A 181 -25.49 -9.29 -10.20
C ARG A 181 -26.61 -8.42 -10.78
N LEU A 182 -26.24 -7.50 -11.65
CA LEU A 182 -27.15 -6.60 -12.37
C LEU A 182 -27.72 -7.28 -13.61
N GLU A 183 -28.90 -6.83 -14.02
CA GLU A 183 -29.44 -7.21 -15.32
C GLU A 183 -28.62 -6.59 -16.46
N LYS A 184 -28.70 -7.22 -17.63
CA LYS A 184 -28.07 -6.70 -18.84
C LYS A 184 -28.63 -5.31 -19.19
N GLY A 185 -27.76 -4.33 -19.42
CA GLY A 185 -28.14 -2.95 -19.70
C GLY A 185 -28.44 -2.09 -18.46
N GLU A 186 -28.51 -2.67 -17.25
CA GLU A 186 -28.77 -1.91 -16.03
C GLU A 186 -27.59 -0.98 -15.70
N PRO A 187 -27.83 0.30 -15.37
CA PRO A 187 -26.77 1.24 -15.01
C PRO A 187 -26.21 0.97 -13.60
N ILE A 188 -24.91 1.20 -13.42
CA ILE A 188 -24.20 0.91 -12.17
C ILE A 188 -24.38 1.98 -11.07
N ASP A 189 -25.16 3.05 -11.33
CA ASP A 189 -25.24 4.28 -10.54
C ASP A 189 -25.53 4.03 -9.05
N LYS A 190 -26.34 3.02 -8.71
CA LYS A 190 -26.67 2.68 -7.32
C LYS A 190 -25.44 2.28 -6.47
N TYR A 191 -24.35 1.87 -7.11
CA TYR A 191 -23.10 1.51 -6.44
C TYR A 191 -22.06 2.66 -6.41
N LEU A 192 -22.35 3.79 -7.05
CA LEU A 192 -21.44 4.93 -7.11
C LEU A 192 -21.57 5.88 -5.90
N THR A 193 -22.73 5.86 -5.22
CA THR A 193 -23.11 6.77 -4.12
C THR A 193 -23.35 6.01 -2.81
N GLY A 194 -23.71 6.72 -1.73
CA GLY A 194 -24.11 6.12 -0.46
C GLY A 194 -22.97 5.43 0.31
N GLY A 195 -21.71 5.67 -0.09
CA GLY A 195 -20.53 5.05 0.51
C GLY A 195 -20.23 3.62 0.05
N TYR A 196 -21.03 3.02 -0.84
CA TYR A 196 -20.77 1.67 -1.35
C TYR A 196 -19.41 1.58 -2.05
N SER A 197 -19.08 2.54 -2.91
CA SER A 197 -17.75 2.68 -3.49
C SER A 197 -17.00 3.88 -2.92
N THR A 198 -15.70 3.72 -2.72
CA THR A 198 -14.84 4.80 -2.24
C THR A 198 -14.25 5.63 -3.38
N ILE A 199 -13.73 6.81 -3.05
CA ILE A 199 -13.00 7.68 -3.95
C ILE A 199 -11.85 8.34 -3.18
N SER A 200 -10.65 8.31 -3.73
CA SER A 200 -9.44 8.56 -2.93
C SER A 200 -8.82 9.93 -3.19
N LEU A 201 -8.75 10.75 -2.15
CA LEU A 201 -7.88 11.92 -2.12
C LEU A 201 -6.47 11.44 -1.74
N GLY A 202 -5.65 11.20 -2.75
CA GLY A 202 -4.26 10.82 -2.57
C GLY A 202 -3.41 11.95 -1.98
N TYR A 203 -2.37 11.65 -1.23
CA TYR A 203 -1.34 12.63 -0.85
C TYR A 203 0.08 12.04 -0.82
N ALA A 204 1.06 12.94 -0.88
CA ALA A 204 2.48 12.64 -0.93
C ALA A 204 3.33 13.79 -0.40
N GLY A 205 4.50 13.47 0.17
CA GLY A 205 5.49 14.45 0.61
C GLY A 205 5.10 15.20 1.89
N LEU A 206 4.44 14.53 2.85
CA LEU A 206 4.10 15.16 4.13
C LEU A 206 5.37 15.56 4.89
N TRP A 207 6.41 14.71 4.88
CA TRP A 207 7.66 15.00 5.57
C TRP A 207 8.32 16.28 5.05
N GLU A 208 8.51 16.41 3.73
CA GLU A 208 9.13 17.61 3.13
C GLU A 208 8.24 18.85 3.29
N CYS A 209 6.91 18.68 3.23
CA CYS A 209 5.95 19.74 3.50
C CYS A 209 6.11 20.30 4.91
N VAL A 210 6.12 19.43 5.92
CA VAL A 210 6.30 19.82 7.32
C VAL A 210 7.68 20.42 7.54
N TYR A 211 8.73 19.76 7.07
CA TYR A 211 10.11 20.21 7.25
C TYR A 211 10.34 21.60 6.65
N TYR A 212 9.79 21.88 5.47
CA TYR A 212 9.89 23.22 4.87
C TYR A 212 9.18 24.31 5.70
N MET A 213 7.98 24.01 6.21
CA MET A 213 7.15 24.97 6.94
C MET A 213 7.67 25.25 8.36
N THR A 214 8.14 24.22 9.07
CA THR A 214 8.46 24.31 10.50
C THR A 214 9.95 24.19 10.80
N GLY A 215 10.74 23.65 9.88
CA GLY A 215 12.13 23.24 10.14
C GLY A 215 12.27 21.98 11.00
N SER A 216 11.15 21.34 11.38
CA SER A 216 11.10 20.16 12.24
C SER A 216 10.65 18.91 11.47
N LYS A 217 11.10 17.74 11.92
CA LYS A 217 10.74 16.43 11.33
C LYS A 217 9.38 15.93 11.85
N LEU A 218 8.78 14.96 11.17
CA LEU A 218 7.55 14.31 11.64
C LEU A 218 7.70 13.53 12.96
N THR A 219 8.93 13.19 13.32
CA THR A 219 9.33 12.50 14.56
C THR A 219 9.53 13.46 15.74
N GLU A 220 9.62 14.76 15.46
CA GLU A 220 9.77 15.83 16.46
C GLU A 220 8.40 16.44 16.78
N GLU A 221 8.18 16.88 18.01
CA GLU A 221 6.85 17.31 18.47
C GLU A 221 6.21 18.40 17.61
N VAL A 222 6.96 19.44 17.25
CA VAL A 222 6.48 20.56 16.42
C VAL A 222 6.07 20.06 15.03
N GLY A 223 6.93 19.26 14.39
CA GLY A 223 6.63 18.74 13.06
C GLY A 223 5.51 17.70 13.08
N ARG A 224 5.45 16.86 14.11
CA ARG A 224 4.36 15.90 14.33
C ARG A 224 3.02 16.61 14.44
N ASN A 225 2.92 17.64 15.28
CA ASN A 225 1.67 18.38 15.49
C ASN A 225 1.20 19.05 14.19
N PHE A 226 2.10 19.75 13.48
CA PHE A 226 1.75 20.38 12.20
C PHE A 226 1.35 19.35 11.13
N GLY A 227 2.05 18.20 11.05
CA GLY A 227 1.68 17.11 10.14
C GLY A 227 0.31 16.51 10.45
N LEU A 228 -0.04 16.37 11.73
CA LEU A 228 -1.36 15.91 12.15
C LEU A 228 -2.45 16.92 11.78
N GLU A 229 -2.21 18.21 11.95
CA GLU A 229 -3.14 19.27 11.52
C GLU A 229 -3.42 19.20 10.01
N VAL A 230 -2.38 19.03 9.18
CA VAL A 230 -2.52 18.88 7.72
C VAL A 230 -3.41 17.68 7.37
N MET A 231 -3.17 16.53 8.00
CA MET A 231 -3.93 15.29 7.77
C MET A 231 -5.38 15.40 8.27
N GLN A 232 -5.60 16.01 9.44
CA GLN A 232 -6.92 16.26 10.01
C GLN A 232 -7.73 17.21 9.12
N HIS A 233 -7.10 18.25 8.57
CA HIS A 233 -7.75 19.18 7.65
C HIS A 233 -8.20 18.48 6.35
N MET A 234 -7.37 17.58 5.80
CA MET A 234 -7.79 16.78 4.63
C MET A 234 -8.95 15.84 4.93
N ASN A 235 -8.97 15.20 6.10
CA ASN A 235 -10.10 14.36 6.51
C ASN A 235 -11.37 15.19 6.64
N LYS A 236 -11.30 16.36 7.30
CA LYS A 236 -12.42 17.29 7.40
C LYS A 236 -12.97 17.68 6.01
N LYS A 237 -12.09 17.94 5.04
CA LYS A 237 -12.51 18.20 3.66
C LYS A 237 -13.19 17.00 3.00
N CYS A 238 -12.69 15.79 3.20
CA CYS A 238 -13.36 14.58 2.71
C CYS A 238 -14.75 14.41 3.35
N ASP A 239 -14.90 14.68 4.65
CA ASP A 239 -16.17 14.61 5.35
C ASP A 239 -17.16 15.66 4.83
N GLU A 240 -16.74 16.92 4.68
CA GLU A 240 -17.54 17.99 4.05
C GLU A 240 -18.02 17.59 2.65
N TRP A 241 -17.16 16.96 1.85
CA TRP A 241 -17.51 16.48 0.52
C TRP A 241 -18.48 15.28 0.58
N ASN A 242 -18.27 14.34 1.50
CA ASN A 242 -19.15 13.19 1.72
C ASN A 242 -20.57 13.64 2.05
N GLU A 243 -20.72 14.57 2.99
CA GLU A 243 -22.02 15.16 3.36
C GLU A 243 -22.69 15.87 2.17
N ARG A 244 -21.90 16.61 1.38
CA ARG A 244 -22.44 17.41 0.26
C ARG A 244 -22.93 16.58 -0.92
N CYS A 245 -22.24 15.50 -1.28
CA CYS A 245 -22.53 14.76 -2.52
C CYS A 245 -22.80 13.27 -2.34
N ASN A 246 -22.86 12.79 -1.09
CA ASN A 246 -23.15 11.40 -0.76
C ASN A 246 -22.22 10.39 -1.47
N LEU A 247 -20.93 10.73 -1.50
CA LEU A 247 -19.85 9.88 -2.01
C LEU A 247 -19.00 9.38 -0.84
N GLY A 248 -18.13 8.39 -1.09
CA GLY A 248 -17.24 7.81 -0.08
C GLY A 248 -15.79 8.29 -0.20
N PHE A 249 -15.54 9.60 -0.07
CA PHE A 249 -14.19 10.17 -0.02
C PHE A 249 -13.42 9.69 1.22
N GLY A 250 -12.15 9.37 1.00
CA GLY A 250 -11.18 9.09 2.06
C GLY A 250 -9.78 9.42 1.61
N ILE A 251 -8.93 9.84 2.54
CA ILE A 251 -7.55 10.22 2.22
C ILE A 251 -6.68 8.97 2.07
N TYR A 252 -5.79 8.99 1.08
CA TYR A 252 -5.07 7.80 0.63
C TYR A 252 -3.58 8.09 0.54
N GLY A 253 -2.78 7.38 1.33
CA GLY A 253 -1.34 7.38 1.18
C GLY A 253 -0.97 6.79 -0.18
N THR A 254 -0.70 7.63 -1.18
CA THR A 254 -0.57 7.17 -2.58
C THR A 254 0.70 6.36 -2.76
N PRO A 255 0.70 5.13 -3.31
CA PRO A 255 1.91 4.40 -3.61
C PRO A 255 2.60 5.06 -4.81
N LEU A 256 3.58 5.92 -4.55
CA LEU A 256 4.28 6.73 -5.55
C LEU A 256 5.31 5.94 -6.38
N GLU A 257 4.97 4.77 -6.90
CA GLU A 257 5.94 3.86 -7.56
C GLU A 257 6.77 4.56 -8.64
N SER A 258 6.12 5.04 -9.70
CA SER A 258 6.75 5.80 -10.78
C SER A 258 6.61 7.32 -10.62
N THR A 259 5.60 7.76 -9.87
CA THR A 259 5.25 9.18 -9.72
C THR A 259 6.24 9.96 -8.85
N VAL A 260 7.00 9.28 -7.97
CA VAL A 260 7.94 9.95 -7.04
C VAL A 260 8.96 10.82 -7.76
N TYR A 261 9.57 10.30 -8.84
CA TYR A 261 10.60 10.99 -9.61
C TYR A 261 10.00 12.17 -10.37
N LYS A 262 8.79 11.98 -10.93
CA LYS A 262 8.07 13.04 -11.64
C LYS A 262 7.73 14.20 -10.70
N PHE A 263 7.24 13.92 -9.49
CA PHE A 263 6.93 14.96 -8.50
C PHE A 263 8.19 15.75 -8.14
N ALA A 264 9.29 15.05 -7.80
CA ALA A 264 10.55 15.69 -7.47
C ALA A 264 11.06 16.60 -8.61
N LYS A 265 11.04 16.11 -9.86
CA LYS A 265 11.48 16.91 -11.02
C LYS A 265 10.59 18.12 -11.29
N CYS A 266 9.27 17.97 -11.18
CA CYS A 266 8.37 19.11 -11.31
C CYS A 266 8.60 20.17 -10.23
N LEU A 267 8.85 19.76 -8.99
CA LEU A 267 9.16 20.67 -7.88
C LEU A 267 10.50 21.38 -8.11
N GLN A 268 11.55 20.64 -8.49
CA GLN A 268 12.87 21.18 -8.83
C GLN A 268 12.78 22.22 -9.96
N ASN A 269 12.05 21.91 -11.04
CA ASN A 269 11.90 22.83 -12.16
C ASN A 269 11.16 24.11 -11.78
N ARG A 270 10.20 24.03 -10.84
CA ARG A 270 9.38 25.16 -10.43
C ARG A 270 10.01 26.02 -9.33
N PHE A 271 10.67 25.41 -8.36
CA PHE A 271 11.16 26.07 -7.14
C PHE A 271 12.69 26.02 -6.98
N GLY A 272 13.39 25.33 -7.86
CA GLY A 272 14.82 25.08 -7.74
C GLY A 272 15.15 23.99 -6.72
N THR A 273 16.43 23.90 -6.37
CA THR A 273 16.97 22.96 -5.39
C THR A 273 16.99 23.60 -4.01
N ILE A 274 16.20 23.06 -3.10
CA ILE A 274 16.10 23.47 -1.70
C ILE A 274 16.56 22.30 -0.84
N GLN A 275 17.56 22.54 0.00
CA GLN A 275 18.18 21.50 0.81
C GLN A 275 17.18 20.86 1.78
N GLY A 276 17.17 19.53 1.82
CA GLY A 276 16.24 18.72 2.61
C GLY A 276 14.80 18.74 2.12
N VAL A 277 14.50 19.27 0.92
CA VAL A 277 13.13 19.37 0.39
C VAL A 277 13.04 18.96 -1.08
N THR A 278 13.85 19.56 -1.95
CA THR A 278 13.87 19.29 -3.40
C THR A 278 15.27 18.99 -3.92
N ASP A 279 16.25 18.79 -3.05
CA ASP A 279 17.62 18.40 -3.38
C ASP A 279 17.78 16.92 -3.75
N LYS A 280 16.77 16.10 -3.44
CA LYS A 280 16.70 14.69 -3.85
C LYS A 280 15.87 14.50 -5.11
N ASN A 281 16.13 13.42 -5.85
CA ASN A 281 15.34 13.06 -7.04
C ASN A 281 14.05 12.29 -6.70
N TYR A 282 13.61 12.36 -5.45
CA TYR A 282 12.41 11.70 -4.95
C TYR A 282 11.76 12.58 -3.88
N ILE A 283 10.53 12.25 -3.52
CA ILE A 283 9.84 12.80 -2.35
C ILE A 283 9.38 11.65 -1.46
N THR A 284 9.23 11.91 -0.17
CA THR A 284 8.81 10.91 0.79
C THR A 284 7.37 10.48 0.55
N ASN A 285 7.14 9.17 0.67
CA ASN A 285 5.85 8.57 0.37
C ASN A 285 4.83 8.90 1.48
N SER A 286 3.73 9.54 1.12
CA SER A 286 2.63 9.84 2.05
C SER A 286 3.11 10.47 3.38
N TYR A 287 2.96 9.75 4.50
CA TYR A 287 3.28 10.18 5.86
C TYR A 287 4.56 9.54 6.45
N HIS A 288 5.32 8.80 5.65
CA HIS A 288 6.47 8.04 6.14
C HIS A 288 7.52 8.98 6.75
N THR A 289 8.30 8.47 7.70
CA THR A 289 9.54 9.14 8.09
C THR A 289 10.49 9.19 6.88
N HIS A 290 11.37 10.18 6.83
CA HIS A 290 12.31 10.30 5.72
C HIS A 290 13.29 9.11 5.75
N VAL A 291 13.64 8.59 4.58
CA VAL A 291 14.42 7.34 4.44
C VAL A 291 15.84 7.43 5.00
N THR A 292 16.38 8.64 5.10
CA THR A 292 17.71 8.92 5.66
C THR A 292 17.70 9.15 7.17
N GLU A 293 16.53 9.11 7.81
CA GLU A 293 16.41 9.37 9.24
C GLU A 293 16.88 8.15 10.03
N SER A 294 17.87 8.35 10.89
CA SER A 294 18.33 7.31 11.81
C SER A 294 17.31 7.14 12.92
N ILE A 295 16.48 6.09 12.81
CA ILE A 295 15.43 5.75 13.76
C ILE A 295 15.31 4.22 13.86
N ASP A 296 15.03 3.71 15.05
CA ASP A 296 14.79 2.27 15.22
C ASP A 296 13.39 1.88 14.74
N ALA A 297 13.19 0.58 14.51
CA ALA A 297 11.94 0.03 13.98
C ALA A 297 10.71 0.40 14.83
N PHE A 298 10.85 0.39 16.15
CA PHE A 298 9.73 0.59 17.08
C PHE A 298 9.34 2.06 17.13
N SER A 299 10.33 2.95 17.30
CA SER A 299 10.10 4.40 17.29
C SER A 299 9.50 4.88 15.96
N LYS A 300 9.96 4.32 14.83
CA LYS A 300 9.41 4.63 13.52
C LYS A 300 7.93 4.23 13.41
N LEU A 301 7.60 2.99 13.77
CA LEU A 301 6.23 2.50 13.73
C LEU A 301 5.34 3.29 14.71
N HIS A 302 5.85 3.64 15.89
CA HIS A 302 5.13 4.48 16.84
C HIS A 302 4.78 5.84 16.24
N ALA A 303 5.77 6.56 15.70
CA ALA A 303 5.57 7.87 15.08
C ALA A 303 4.59 7.81 13.90
N GLU A 304 4.76 6.80 13.04
CA GLU A 304 3.91 6.61 11.86
C GLU A 304 2.48 6.17 12.19
N SER A 305 2.26 5.45 13.30
CA SER A 305 0.92 4.98 13.70
C SER A 305 -0.08 6.12 13.88
N ALA A 306 0.36 7.26 14.40
CA ALA A 306 -0.47 8.45 14.59
C ALA A 306 -1.03 8.96 13.26
N PHE A 307 -0.19 9.02 12.22
CA PHE A 307 -0.61 9.45 10.89
C PHE A 307 -1.40 8.37 10.15
N GLN A 308 -1.05 7.10 10.33
CA GLN A 308 -1.76 6.00 9.71
C GLN A 308 -3.24 5.96 10.15
N SER A 309 -3.53 6.26 11.42
CA SER A 309 -4.91 6.36 11.91
C SER A 309 -5.75 7.42 11.20
N LEU A 310 -5.12 8.45 10.65
CA LEU A 310 -5.77 9.50 9.87
C LEU A 310 -5.87 9.15 8.38
N SER A 311 -5.04 8.23 7.87
CA SER A 311 -5.02 7.86 6.45
C SER A 311 -6.02 6.75 6.09
N THR A 312 -7.30 7.03 6.35
CA THR A 312 -8.41 6.07 6.38
C THR A 312 -8.72 5.39 5.04
N GLY A 313 -8.49 6.07 3.91
CA GLY A 313 -8.69 5.54 2.56
C GLY A 313 -7.54 4.64 2.08
N GLY A 314 -6.48 4.52 2.88
CA GLY A 314 -5.42 3.55 2.66
C GLY A 314 -4.04 4.02 3.12
N ALA A 315 -3.30 3.11 3.74
CA ALA A 315 -2.03 3.40 4.39
C ALA A 315 -1.23 2.11 4.59
N ILE A 316 0.09 2.22 4.75
CA ILE A 316 0.98 1.13 5.12
C ILE A 316 2.27 1.73 5.64
N SER A 317 2.91 1.10 6.62
CA SER A 317 4.23 1.48 7.11
C SER A 317 5.26 0.39 6.82
N TYR A 318 6.53 0.78 6.65
CA TYR A 318 7.61 -0.15 6.35
C TYR A 318 8.73 -0.06 7.39
N VAL A 319 9.33 -1.20 7.67
CA VAL A 319 10.59 -1.29 8.41
C VAL A 319 11.60 -2.02 7.53
N GLU A 320 12.65 -1.32 7.14
CA GLU A 320 13.84 -1.91 6.52
C GLU A 320 14.61 -2.71 7.57
N VAL A 321 14.84 -3.99 7.30
CA VAL A 321 15.53 -4.92 8.18
C VAL A 321 16.65 -5.66 7.43
N PRO A 322 17.71 -6.12 8.11
CA PRO A 322 18.74 -6.92 7.50
C PRO A 322 18.19 -8.33 7.19
N ASN A 323 19.06 -9.25 6.77
CA ASN A 323 18.66 -10.64 6.66
C ASN A 323 18.36 -11.21 8.07
N LEU A 324 17.07 -11.42 8.36
CA LEU A 324 16.58 -11.94 9.64
C LEU A 324 16.35 -13.47 9.63
N THR A 325 16.81 -14.20 8.61
CA THR A 325 16.53 -15.64 8.46
C THR A 325 16.93 -16.45 9.70
N ASN A 326 18.01 -16.04 10.38
CA ASN A 326 18.54 -16.71 11.57
C ASN A 326 18.20 -15.99 12.90
N ASN A 327 17.32 -14.98 12.89
CA ASN A 327 16.94 -14.21 14.08
C ASN A 327 15.42 -14.09 14.22
N ILE A 328 14.80 -15.21 14.57
CA ILE A 328 13.35 -15.36 14.68
C ILE A 328 12.79 -14.48 15.81
N ASP A 329 13.51 -14.36 16.92
CA ASP A 329 13.06 -13.57 18.07
C ASP A 329 12.90 -12.08 17.70
N ALA A 330 13.81 -11.52 16.92
CA ALA A 330 13.68 -10.15 16.39
C ALA A 330 12.46 -10.00 15.48
N VAL A 331 12.20 -10.97 14.59
CA VAL A 331 11.01 -10.97 13.73
C VAL A 331 9.74 -11.01 14.57
N LEU A 332 9.66 -11.92 15.54
CA LEU A 332 8.50 -12.06 16.44
C LEU A 332 8.23 -10.80 17.24
N MET A 333 9.28 -10.17 17.76
CA MET A 333 9.17 -8.93 18.52
C MET A 333 8.54 -7.81 17.69
N ILE A 334 8.97 -7.65 16.43
CA ILE A 334 8.37 -6.63 15.55
C ILE A 334 6.97 -7.02 15.10
N MET A 335 6.72 -8.28 14.75
CA MET A 335 5.38 -8.72 14.39
C MET A 335 4.38 -8.44 15.52
N LYS A 336 4.77 -8.74 16.76
CA LYS A 336 3.95 -8.43 17.95
C LYS A 336 3.74 -6.92 18.09
N TYR A 337 4.80 -6.12 17.95
CA TYR A 337 4.68 -4.67 18.04
C TYR A 337 3.78 -4.08 16.94
N ILE A 338 3.96 -4.51 15.69
CA ILE A 338 3.11 -4.12 14.56
C ILE A 338 1.67 -4.42 14.91
N TYR A 339 1.41 -5.65 15.33
CA TYR A 339 0.06 -6.11 15.61
C TYR A 339 -0.61 -5.34 16.77
N GLU A 340 0.15 -4.85 17.74
CA GLU A 340 -0.36 -4.10 18.89
C GLU A 340 -0.51 -2.58 18.65
N ASN A 341 0.30 -2.00 17.74
CA ASN A 341 0.50 -0.55 17.68
C ASN A 341 0.18 0.11 16.34
N ILE A 342 0.15 -0.65 15.23
CA ILE A 342 -0.03 -0.07 13.89
C ILE A 342 -1.00 -0.91 13.06
N MET A 343 -1.80 -0.22 12.23
CA MET A 343 -2.90 -0.86 11.50
C MET A 343 -2.39 -1.79 10.40
N TYR A 344 -1.43 -1.30 9.60
CA TYR A 344 -0.85 -2.07 8.51
C TYR A 344 0.63 -1.72 8.35
N ALA A 345 1.51 -2.67 8.58
CA ALA A 345 2.95 -2.51 8.37
C ALA A 345 3.61 -3.80 7.90
N GLU A 346 4.75 -3.66 7.24
CA GLU A 346 5.52 -4.78 6.67
C GLU A 346 7.02 -4.63 6.92
N LEU A 347 7.72 -5.77 6.90
CA LEU A 347 9.18 -5.82 6.91
C LEU A 347 9.72 -5.87 5.49
N ASN A 348 10.63 -4.96 5.18
CA ASN A 348 11.38 -4.96 3.94
C ASN A 348 12.72 -5.66 4.17
N THR A 349 12.87 -6.82 3.54
CA THR A 349 14.13 -7.56 3.46
C THR A 349 14.71 -7.39 2.06
N LYS A 350 16.03 -7.51 1.95
CA LYS A 350 16.74 -7.50 0.68
C LYS A 350 17.01 -8.94 0.27
N SER A 351 16.54 -9.34 -0.90
CA SER A 351 16.73 -10.69 -1.45
C SER A 351 17.28 -10.53 -2.86
N ASP A 352 18.60 -10.68 -2.99
CA ASP A 352 19.27 -10.53 -4.26
C ASP A 352 20.06 -11.77 -4.63
N TYR A 353 20.32 -11.94 -5.92
CA TYR A 353 21.11 -13.04 -6.44
C TYR A 353 21.87 -12.66 -7.71
N CYS A 354 23.17 -12.95 -7.74
CA CYS A 354 24.02 -12.79 -8.91
C CYS A 354 24.18 -14.13 -9.64
N GLN A 355 23.63 -14.23 -10.85
CA GLN A 355 23.67 -15.46 -11.66
C GLN A 355 25.07 -15.78 -12.20
N VAL A 356 26.00 -14.81 -12.18
CA VAL A 356 27.38 -15.01 -12.69
C VAL A 356 28.25 -15.76 -11.68
N CYS A 357 28.12 -15.46 -10.40
CA CYS A 357 29.00 -16.02 -9.36
C CYS A 357 28.26 -16.71 -8.21
N GLY A 358 26.93 -16.78 -8.25
CA GLY A 358 26.11 -17.40 -7.22
C GLY A 358 25.99 -16.61 -5.92
N PHE A 359 26.44 -15.35 -5.88
CA PHE A 359 26.32 -14.50 -4.69
C PHE A 359 24.85 -14.20 -4.36
N ASP A 360 24.43 -14.47 -3.13
CA ASP A 360 23.06 -14.38 -2.62
C ASP A 360 22.87 -13.32 -1.52
N GLY A 361 23.86 -12.43 -1.35
CA GLY A 361 23.80 -11.26 -0.47
C GLY A 361 23.34 -9.99 -1.19
N GLU A 362 23.36 -8.85 -0.50
CA GLU A 362 22.90 -7.57 -1.05
C GLU A 362 23.74 -7.10 -2.25
N ILE A 363 23.09 -6.87 -3.39
CA ILE A 363 23.70 -6.21 -4.55
C ILE A 363 23.78 -4.71 -4.29
N GLN A 364 24.96 -4.14 -4.50
CA GLN A 364 25.26 -2.76 -4.13
C GLN A 364 24.85 -1.77 -5.21
N ILE A 365 24.50 -0.56 -4.78
CA ILE A 365 24.26 0.58 -5.68
C ILE A 365 25.50 1.47 -5.67
N VAL A 366 26.15 1.62 -6.82
CA VAL A 366 27.37 2.42 -7.01
C VAL A 366 27.15 3.49 -8.08
N GLU A 367 28.02 4.50 -8.12
CA GLU A 367 28.05 5.48 -9.21
C GLU A 367 28.99 4.98 -10.31
N ASP A 368 28.55 5.07 -11.56
CA ASP A 368 29.41 4.88 -12.74
C ASP A 368 30.20 6.17 -13.07
N ASP A 369 31.04 6.10 -14.11
CA ASP A 369 31.87 7.23 -14.55
C ASP A 369 31.04 8.47 -14.95
N ASN A 370 29.75 8.29 -15.28
CA ASN A 370 28.83 9.35 -15.64
C ASN A 370 27.97 9.84 -14.44
N LYS A 371 28.31 9.42 -13.21
CA LYS A 371 27.56 9.70 -11.96
C LYS A 371 26.14 9.14 -11.97
N LYS A 372 25.88 8.10 -12.77
CA LYS A 372 24.62 7.38 -12.77
C LYS A 372 24.67 6.29 -11.72
N LEU A 373 23.58 6.12 -10.97
CA LEU A 373 23.43 5.01 -10.04
C LEU A 373 23.16 3.71 -10.80
N ILE A 374 24.03 2.72 -10.58
CA ILE A 374 23.96 1.38 -11.18
C ILE A 374 24.06 0.30 -10.10
N TRP A 375 23.59 -0.91 -10.41
CA TRP A 375 23.68 -2.07 -9.53
C TRP A 375 24.91 -2.89 -9.85
N LYS A 376 25.68 -3.27 -8.82
CA LYS A 376 26.93 -4.00 -8.97
C LYS A 376 27.03 -5.11 -7.94
N CYS A 377 27.30 -6.32 -8.41
CA CYS A 377 27.61 -7.44 -7.53
C CYS A 377 28.93 -7.16 -6.77
N PRO A 378 28.95 -7.18 -5.42
CA PRO A 378 30.17 -6.92 -4.67
C PRO A 378 31.18 -8.07 -4.77
N ASN A 379 30.73 -9.29 -5.07
CA ASN A 379 31.59 -10.47 -5.15
C ASN A 379 32.38 -10.58 -6.47
N CYS A 380 31.73 -10.36 -7.61
CA CYS A 380 32.35 -10.53 -8.94
C CYS A 380 32.40 -9.26 -9.80
N GLY A 381 31.81 -8.16 -9.35
CA GLY A 381 31.74 -6.91 -10.10
C GLY A 381 30.72 -6.90 -11.24
N ASN A 382 29.89 -7.94 -11.41
CA ASN A 382 28.86 -7.99 -12.45
C ASN A 382 27.90 -6.79 -12.34
N THR A 383 27.69 -6.11 -13.46
CA THR A 383 26.73 -5.00 -13.63
C THR A 383 25.69 -5.29 -14.72
N ASP A 384 25.70 -6.50 -15.32
CA ASP A 384 24.67 -6.92 -16.27
C ASP A 384 23.37 -7.19 -15.51
N GLU A 385 22.44 -6.25 -15.63
CA GLU A 385 21.11 -6.27 -15.05
C GLU A 385 20.34 -7.56 -15.39
N ASN A 386 20.55 -8.17 -16.56
CA ASN A 386 19.87 -9.43 -16.92
C ASN A 386 20.37 -10.65 -16.14
N LYS A 387 21.54 -10.53 -15.50
CA LYS A 387 22.17 -11.58 -14.68
C LYS A 387 22.15 -11.24 -13.19
N LEU A 388 21.42 -10.20 -12.81
CA LEU A 388 21.22 -9.76 -11.44
C LEU A 388 19.73 -9.82 -11.11
N ASN A 389 19.38 -10.64 -10.13
CA ASN A 389 18.04 -10.60 -9.55
C ASN A 389 18.11 -9.67 -8.34
N VAL A 390 17.53 -8.49 -8.44
CA VAL A 390 17.46 -7.53 -7.32
C VAL A 390 16.01 -7.37 -6.91
N ALA A 391 15.64 -7.88 -5.72
CA ALA A 391 14.28 -7.76 -5.22
C ALA A 391 14.20 -6.69 -4.13
N ARG A 392 13.38 -5.65 -4.38
CA ARG A 392 13.07 -4.63 -3.38
C ARG A 392 11.57 -4.38 -3.32
N ARG A 393 11.11 -3.98 -2.15
CA ARG A 393 9.76 -3.45 -1.94
C ARG A 393 9.84 -1.93 -1.87
N THR A 394 9.31 -1.26 -2.89
CA THR A 394 9.43 0.21 -3.00
C THR A 394 8.18 0.93 -2.51
N CYS A 395 6.98 0.48 -2.88
CA CYS A 395 5.72 1.14 -2.50
C CYS A 395 4.59 0.22 -2.04
N GLY A 396 4.69 -1.10 -2.30
CA GLY A 396 3.68 -2.09 -1.94
C GLY A 396 4.02 -3.49 -2.40
N TYR A 397 4.54 -3.64 -3.62
CA TYR A 397 4.91 -4.93 -4.18
C TYR A 397 6.42 -5.17 -4.13
N ILE A 398 6.81 -6.45 -4.07
CA ILE A 398 8.17 -6.86 -4.36
C ILE A 398 8.32 -6.88 -5.88
N GLY A 399 9.16 -5.99 -6.39
CA GLY A 399 9.56 -6.00 -7.80
C GLY A 399 10.97 -6.56 -7.94
N SER A 400 11.18 -7.38 -8.97
CA SER A 400 12.49 -7.85 -9.42
C SER A 400 12.96 -7.05 -10.65
N ASN A 401 12.80 -5.73 -10.62
CA ASN A 401 13.07 -4.85 -11.75
C ASN A 401 13.96 -3.70 -11.31
N PHE A 402 14.85 -3.26 -12.19
CA PHE A 402 15.64 -2.04 -11.95
C PHE A 402 14.75 -0.80 -12.00
N TRP A 403 14.94 0.11 -11.05
CA TRP A 403 14.13 1.31 -10.91
C TRP A 403 14.77 2.55 -11.54
N ASN A 404 13.97 3.60 -11.75
CA ASN A 404 14.48 4.90 -12.19
C ASN A 404 15.48 5.51 -11.19
N GLN A 405 16.28 6.48 -11.63
CA GLN A 405 17.35 7.08 -10.81
C GLN A 405 16.87 7.66 -9.48
N GLY A 406 15.67 8.26 -9.42
CA GLY A 406 15.12 8.79 -8.16
C GLY A 406 14.79 7.69 -7.17
N ARG A 407 14.19 6.60 -7.64
CA ARG A 407 13.88 5.45 -6.79
C ARG A 407 15.13 4.67 -6.39
N THR A 408 16.10 4.51 -7.30
CA THR A 408 17.39 3.90 -6.99
C THR A 408 18.15 4.74 -5.94
N GLN A 409 18.11 6.07 -6.04
CA GLN A 409 18.64 6.97 -5.01
C GLN A 409 17.94 6.77 -3.66
N GLU A 410 16.60 6.75 -3.65
CA GLU A 410 15.81 6.54 -2.44
C GLU A 410 16.15 5.21 -1.77
N ILE A 411 16.25 4.11 -2.52
CA ILE A 411 16.64 2.78 -1.99
C ILE A 411 18.07 2.79 -1.42
N LYS A 412 19.03 3.44 -2.10
CA LYS A 412 20.42 3.55 -1.65
C LYS A 412 20.52 4.27 -0.30
N GLU A 413 19.64 5.23 -0.06
CA GLU A 413 19.67 6.12 1.10
C GLU A 413 18.83 5.60 2.29
N ARG A 414 18.15 4.45 2.16
CA ARG A 414 17.34 3.86 3.24
C ARG A 414 18.20 3.38 4.40
N VAL A 415 17.91 3.89 5.59
CA VAL A 415 18.45 3.38 6.85
C VAL A 415 17.84 2.02 7.18
N VAL A 416 18.67 1.10 7.68
CA VAL A 416 18.21 -0.16 8.25
C VAL A 416 17.82 0.08 9.70
N HIS A 417 16.60 -0.30 10.09
CA HIS A 417 16.02 0.04 11.39
C HIS A 417 16.25 -1.03 12.48
N LEU A 418 16.94 -2.12 12.11
CA LEU A 418 17.35 -3.20 13.00
C LEU A 418 18.77 -3.63 12.69
N GLY A 419 19.55 -3.91 13.73
CA GLY A 419 20.98 -4.21 13.62
C GLY A 419 21.80 -3.07 14.18
N ASP A 420 23.08 -3.33 14.37
CA ASP A 420 24.00 -2.40 15.02
C ASP A 420 24.16 -1.14 14.15
N ASN A 421 23.39 -0.10 14.49
CA ASN A 421 23.69 1.28 14.14
C ASN A 421 24.61 1.90 15.21
N GLU A 422 25.63 1.13 15.62
CA GLU A 422 26.85 1.57 16.31
C GLU A 422 28.07 0.89 15.68
#